data_AF-A0A8J4YE55-F1
#
_entry.id   AF-A0A8J4YE55-F1
#
_cell.length_a   1.000
_cell.length_b   1.000
_cell.length_c   1.000
_cell.angle_alpha   90.00
_cell.angle_beta   90.00
_cell.angle_gamma   90.00
#
_symmetry.space_group_name_H-M   'P 1'
#
loop_
_entity.id
_entity.type
_entity.pdbx_description
1 polymer ?
#
loop_
_entity_poly.entity_id
_entity_poly.type
_entity_poly.pdbx_seq_one_letter_code
_entity_poly.pdbx_strand_id
1 'polypeptide(L)' 'MPVRGHRSHVPENSVRFDLTLFHAPVYTTRQTCKLCSRKGHILRSNVLCRVCKVNLCLNAEINCFIKYHEIVA' A
#
# COMPACT_ATOMS: atom_id res chain seq x y z
N MET A 1 -31.47 -10.87 32.99
CA MET A 1 -31.46 -11.51 31.65
C MET A 1 -30.10 -11.26 31.02
N PRO A 2 -29.19 -12.24 30.87
CA PRO A 2 -27.91 -11.97 30.23
C PRO A 2 -28.07 -12.08 28.71
N VAL A 3 -27.76 -11.00 28.00
CA VAL A 3 -27.68 -10.98 26.54
C VAL A 3 -26.51 -11.86 26.11
N ARG A 4 -26.85 -12.99 25.48
CA ARG A 4 -25.91 -13.95 24.90
C ARG A 4 -25.19 -13.25 23.76
N GLY A 5 -23.93 -12.85 24.00
CA GLY A 5 -23.13 -12.11 23.03
C GLY A 5 -23.04 -12.87 21.70
N HIS A 6 -23.62 -12.28 20.65
CA HIS A 6 -23.45 -12.76 19.29
C HIS A 6 -21.97 -12.62 18.92
N ARG A 7 -21.23 -13.74 18.90
CA ARG A 7 -19.91 -13.77 18.27
C ARG A 7 -20.14 -13.78 16.77
N SER A 8 -19.81 -12.66 16.11
CA SER A 8 -19.80 -12.59 14.64
C SER A 8 -18.80 -13.62 14.12
N HIS A 9 -19.30 -14.73 13.60
CA HIS A 9 -18.48 -15.74 12.95
C HIS A 9 -18.09 -15.19 11.57
N VAL A 10 -16.91 -14.57 11.50
CA VAL A 10 -16.28 -14.20 10.23
C VAL A 10 -15.79 -15.49 9.59
N PRO A 11 -16.35 -15.95 8.46
CA PRO A 11 -15.93 -17.21 7.85
C PRO A 11 -14.47 -17.11 7.38
N GLU A 12 -13.70 -18.17 7.55
CA GLU A 12 -12.24 -18.19 7.32
C GLU A 12 -11.84 -17.77 5.88
N ASN A 13 -12.75 -17.97 4.92
CA ASN A 13 -12.62 -17.54 3.53
C ASN A 13 -12.84 -16.02 3.30
N SER A 14 -13.28 -15.28 4.31
CA SER A 14 -13.40 -13.81 4.27
C SER A 14 -12.17 -13.10 4.85
N VAL A 15 -11.15 -13.87 5.28
CA VAL A 15 -9.80 -13.36 5.46
C VAL A 15 -9.19 -13.19 4.07
N ARG A 16 -9.42 -12.02 3.47
CA ARG A 16 -8.68 -11.61 2.26
C ARG A 16 -7.22 -11.46 2.64
N PHE A 17 -6.42 -12.50 2.43
CA PHE A 17 -4.95 -12.41 2.37
C PHE A 17 -4.54 -11.74 1.06
N ASP A 18 -5.09 -10.56 0.79
CA ASP A 18 -4.59 -9.75 -0.30
C ASP A 18 -3.20 -9.29 0.15
N LEU A 19 -2.14 -9.79 -0.47
CA LEU A 19 -0.76 -9.43 -0.09
C LEU A 19 -0.56 -7.91 -0.18
N THR A 20 -1.36 -7.24 -1.03
CA THR A 20 -1.47 -5.78 -1.12
C THR A 20 -1.95 -5.11 0.18
N LEU A 21 -2.75 -5.77 1.03
CA LEU A 21 -3.20 -5.24 2.33
C LEU A 21 -2.06 -5.06 3.34
N PHE A 22 -0.96 -5.81 3.19
CA PHE A 22 0.22 -5.58 4.04
C PHE A 22 1.01 -4.33 3.57
N HIS A 23 0.90 -3.96 2.30
CA HIS A 23 1.57 -2.80 1.74
C HIS A 23 0.82 -1.51 2.08
N ALA A 24 1.15 -0.93 3.24
CA ALA A 24 0.59 0.34 3.68
C ALA A 24 1.44 1.55 3.22
N PRO A 25 0.83 2.61 2.64
CA PRO A 25 1.52 3.86 2.38
C PRO A 25 1.76 4.63 3.68
N VAL A 26 2.98 5.12 3.86
CA VAL A 26 3.39 5.98 4.98
C VAL A 26 3.96 7.26 4.42
N TYR A 27 3.53 8.40 4.96
CA TYR A 27 4.07 9.70 4.58
C TYR A 27 5.43 9.96 5.24
N THR A 28 6.40 10.37 4.45
CA THR A 28 7.80 10.61 4.84
C THR A 28 8.36 11.82 4.09
N THR A 29 9.64 12.14 4.31
CA THR A 29 10.36 13.16 3.54
C THR A 29 10.37 12.81 2.05
N ARG A 30 10.40 13.84 1.20
CA ARG A 30 10.32 13.67 -0.26
C ARG A 30 11.57 12.98 -0.82
N GLN A 31 11.43 11.72 -1.22
CA GLN A 31 12.47 10.95 -1.89
C GLN A 31 12.09 10.66 -3.34
N THR A 32 12.98 10.03 -4.10
CA THR A 32 12.73 9.69 -5.51
C THR A 32 11.77 8.51 -5.63
N CYS A 33 10.74 8.65 -6.46
CA CYS A 33 9.84 7.55 -6.78
C CYS A 33 10.60 6.47 -7.55
N LYS A 34 10.57 5.22 -7.08
CA LYS A 34 11.30 4.09 -7.66
C LYS A 34 10.92 3.77 -9.11
N LEU A 35 9.63 3.88 -9.45
CA LEU A 35 9.11 3.55 -10.79
C LEU A 35 9.17 4.74 -11.75
N CYS A 36 8.76 5.90 -11.24
CA CYS A 36 8.54 7.07 -12.05
C CYS A 36 9.84 7.90 -12.26
N SER A 37 10.83 7.81 -11.36
CA SER A 37 12.11 8.53 -11.50
C SER A 37 13.04 7.83 -12.49
N ARG A 38 13.57 8.60 -13.45
CA ARG A 38 14.55 8.14 -14.44
C ARG A 38 15.70 9.14 -14.53
N LYS A 39 16.82 8.73 -15.14
CA LYS A 39 17.96 9.63 -15.38
C LYS A 39 17.50 10.84 -16.21
N GLY A 40 17.72 12.05 -15.71
CA GLY A 40 17.25 13.30 -16.35
C GLY A 40 15.81 13.71 -16.03
N HIS A 41 15.01 12.85 -15.37
CA HIS A 41 13.66 13.18 -14.94
C HIS A 41 13.36 12.57 -13.55
N ILE A 42 13.57 13.38 -12.52
CA ILE A 42 13.48 12.94 -11.12
C ILE A 42 12.08 13.28 -10.59
N LEU A 43 11.24 12.27 -10.39
CA LEU A 43 9.92 12.46 -9.79
C LEU A 43 9.97 12.15 -8.29
N ARG A 44 9.68 13.15 -7.46
CA ARG A 44 9.71 12.99 -6.00
C ARG A 44 8.36 12.53 -5.46
N SER A 45 8.39 11.61 -4.50
CA SER A 45 7.24 11.18 -3.72
C SER A 45 7.53 11.30 -2.22
N ASN A 46 6.53 11.73 -1.47
CA ASN A 46 6.51 11.69 -0.01
C ASN A 46 5.87 10.41 0.55
N VAL A 47 5.54 9.43 -0.30
CA VAL A 47 4.92 8.16 0.13
C VAL A 47 5.93 7.03 0.04
N LEU A 48 6.05 6.29 1.14
CA LEU A 48 6.90 5.12 1.34
C LEU A 48 6.02 3.91 1.64
N CYS A 49 6.27 2.79 0.98
CA CYS A 49 5.64 1.53 1.41
C CYS A 49 6.27 1.04 2.73
N ARG A 50 5.45 0.80 3.75
CA ARG A 50 5.92 0.33 5.07
C ARG A 50 6.68 -1.00 4.99
N VAL A 51 6.28 -1.87 4.08
CA VAL A 51 6.83 -3.22 3.91
C VAL A 51 8.05 -3.19 2.98
N CYS A 52 7.89 -2.73 1.74
CA CYS A 52 8.96 -2.75 0.73
C CYS A 52 10.04 -1.69 0.94
N LYS A 53 9.79 -0.68 1.79
CA LYS A 53 10.67 0.48 2.01
C LYS A 53 11.05 1.22 0.72
N VAL A 54 10.15 1.23 -0.27
CA VAL A 54 10.31 1.99 -1.52
C VAL A 54 9.41 3.22 -1.54
N ASN A 55 9.94 4.33 -2.06
CA ASN A 55 9.17 5.53 -2.29
C ASN A 55 8.43 5.44 -3.63
N LEU A 56 7.12 5.67 -3.62
CA LEU A 56 6.24 5.50 -4.77
C LEU A 56 5.23 6.64 -4.82
N CYS A 57 4.89 7.13 -6.01
CA CYS A 57 3.87 8.18 -6.14
C CYS A 57 2.49 7.62 -5.76
N LEU A 58 1.73 8.42 -5.04
CA LEU A 58 0.36 8.14 -4.66
C LEU A 58 -0.46 9.41 -4.90
N ASN A 59 -0.94 9.57 -6.13
CA ASN A 59 -1.81 10.68 -6.53
C ASN A 59 -2.89 10.14 -7.49
N ALA A 60 -3.93 10.94 -7.72
CA ALA A 60 -5.10 10.53 -8.50
C ALA A 60 -4.76 10.20 -9.97
N GLU A 61 -3.75 10.87 -10.53
CA GLU A 61 -3.32 10.68 -11.93
C GLU A 61 -2.27 9.58 -12.08
N ILE A 62 -1.34 9.42 -11.12
CA ILE A 62 -0.18 8.51 -11.20
C ILE A 62 -0.03 7.70 -9.91
N ASN A 63 -0.76 6.59 -9.83
CA ASN A 63 -0.63 5.67 -8.71
C ASN A 63 0.52 4.67 -8.93
N CYS A 64 1.77 5.15 -8.80
CA CYS A 64 2.98 4.30 -8.82
C CYS A 64 2.98 3.32 -7.61
N PHE A 65 2.21 3.58 -6.53
CA PHE A 65 2.06 2.68 -5.39
C PHE A 65 1.35 1.38 -5.78
N ILE A 66 0.15 1.44 -6.35
CA ILE A 66 -0.60 0.24 -6.75
C ILE A 66 0.18 -0.55 -7.81
N LYS A 67 0.62 0.13 -8.88
CA LYS A 67 1.34 -0.50 -9.99
C LYS A 67 2.58 -1.28 -9.56
N TYR A 68 3.34 -0.76 -8.59
CA TYR A 68 4.52 -1.45 -8.10
C TYR A 68 4.14 -2.75 -7.38
N HIS A 69 3.11 -2.73 -6.55
CA HIS A 69 2.71 -3.89 -5.77
C HIS A 69 1.92 -4.91 -6.61
N GLU A 70 1.24 -4.53 -7.69
CA GLU A 70 0.66 -5.50 -8.63
C GLU A 70 1.71 -6.35 -9.37
N ILE A 71 2.92 -5.80 -9.57
CA ILE A 71 4.02 -6.50 -10.27
C ILE A 71 4.85 -7.34 -9.29
N VAL A 72 4.94 -6.91 -8.03
CA VAL A 72 5.88 -7.44 -7.04
C VAL A 72 5.21 -8.30 -5.96
N ALA A 73 3.89 -8.18 -5.76
CA ALA A 73 3.13 -8.97 -4.77
C ALA A 73 2.85 -10.40 -5.23
#